data_AF-A0A6B3C6L8-F1
#
_entry.id   AF-A0A6B3C6L8-F1
#
_cell.length_a   1.000
_cell.length_b   1.000
_cell.length_c   1.000
_cell.angle_alpha   90.00
_cell.angle_beta   90.00
_cell.angle_gamma   90.00
#
_symmetry.space_group_name_H-M   'P 1'
#
loop_
_entity.id
_entity.type
_entity.pdbx_description
1 polymer ?
#
loop_
_entity_poly.entity_id
_entity_poly.type
_entity_poly.pdbx_seq_one_letter_code
_entity_poly.pdbx_strand_id
1 'polypeptide(L)' 'PLGELWYLKELAAWLREHHRSRFLLTAPPLHLPGTQGSPLTPIATV' A
#
# COMPACT_ATOMS: atom_id res chain seq x y z
N PRO A 1 -8.19 -9.36 -4.13
CA PRO A 1 -8.62 -8.00 -3.71
C PRO A 1 -8.04 -6.98 -4.68
N LEU A 2 -8.75 -5.89 -4.97
CA LEU A 2 -8.26 -4.81 -5.83
C LEU A 2 -8.01 -3.57 -4.97
N GLY A 3 -6.83 -2.97 -5.14
CA GLY A 3 -6.48 -1.70 -4.50
C GLY A 3 -6.38 -0.62 -5.56
N GLU A 4 -7.04 0.51 -5.33
CA GLU A 4 -7.11 1.63 -6.27
C GLU A 4 -6.65 2.92 -5.59
N LEU A 5 -6.34 3.95 -6.40
CA LEU A 5 -6.00 5.30 -5.90
C LEU A 5 -4.80 5.35 -4.94
N TRP A 6 -3.81 4.49 -5.13
CA TRP A 6 -2.59 4.47 -4.32
C TRP A 6 -1.68 5.67 -4.64
N TYR A 7 -1.15 6.31 -3.61
CA TYR A 7 -0.10 7.30 -3.75
C TYR A 7 1.29 6.64 -3.73
N LEU A 8 1.84 6.36 -4.92
CA LEU A 8 3.09 5.60 -5.05
C LEU A 8 4.32 6.44 -5.43
N LYS A 9 4.16 7.75 -5.63
CA LYS A 9 5.20 8.61 -6.23
C LYS A 9 6.53 8.54 -5.47
N GLU A 10 6.48 8.77 -4.16
CA GLU A 10 7.68 8.84 -3.31
C GLU A 10 8.30 7.46 -3.09
N LEU A 11 7.47 6.45 -2.79
CA LEU A 11 7.92 5.06 -2.64
C LEU A 11 8.63 4.56 -3.91
N ALA A 12 8.06 4.83 -5.08
CA ALA A 12 8.65 4.40 -6.34
C ALA A 12 9.98 5.11 -6.61
N ALA A 13 10.12 6.39 -6.27
CA ALA A 13 11.39 7.12 -6.38
C ALA A 13 12.46 6.47 -5.50
N TRP A 14 12.15 6.26 -4.21
CA TRP A 14 13.06 5.65 -3.25
C TRP A 14 13.51 4.24 -3.67
N LEU A 15 12.58 3.40 -4.12
CA LEU A 15 12.87 2.03 -4.54
C LEU A 15 13.82 1.97 -5.74
N ARG A 16 13.64 2.85 -6.73
CA ARG A 16 14.52 2.92 -7.91
C ARG A 16 15.94 3.33 -7.55
N GLU A 17 16.09 4.32 -6.68
CA GLU A 17 17.39 4.79 -6.19
C GLU A 17 18.16 3.67 -5.47
N HIS A 18 17.45 2.84 -4.72
CA HIS A 18 18.05 1.74 -3.95
C HIS A 18 18.12 0.41 -4.72
N HIS A 19 17.78 0.39 -6.01
CA HIS A 19 17.69 -0.82 -6.83
C HIS A 19 16.83 -1.93 -6.20
N ARG A 20 15.77 -1.55 -5.48
CA ARG A 20 14.85 -2.47 -4.80
C ARG A 20 13.48 -2.45 -5.45
N SER A 21 12.77 -3.56 -5.31
CA SER A 21 11.37 -3.71 -5.73
C SER A 21 10.49 -4.33 -4.64
N ARG A 22 11.08 -4.70 -3.50
CA ARG A 22 10.42 -5.43 -2.40
C ARG A 22 10.47 -4.62 -1.13
N PHE A 23 9.34 -4.56 -0.45
CA PHE A 23 9.11 -3.87 0.81
C PHE A 23 8.02 -4.61 1.59
N LEU A 24 7.97 -4.42 2.91
CA LEU A 24 6.87 -4.93 3.73
C LEU A 24 5.69 -3.96 3.61
N LEU A 25 4.53 -4.46 3.20
CA LEU A 25 3.30 -3.68 3.09
C LEU A 25 2.38 -3.97 4.28
N THR A 26 2.08 -2.94 5.06
CA THR A 26 1.05 -2.97 6.09
C THR A 26 -0.16 -2.19 5.59
N ALA A 27 -1.23 -2.90 5.22
CA ALA A 27 -2.46 -2.31 4.71
C ALA A 27 -3.72 -3.03 5.26
N PRO A 28 -3.91 -3.05 6.59
CA PRO A 28 -5.05 -3.72 7.19
C PRO A 28 -6.36 -3.00 6.79
N PRO A 29 -7.41 -3.73 6.39
CA PRO A 29 -8.73 -3.14 6.17
C PRO A 29 -9.39 -2.81 7.51
N LEU A 30 -10.33 -1.87 7.49
CA LEU A 30 -11.24 -1.66 8.61
C LEU A 30 -12.18 -2.86 8.75
N HIS A 31 -12.56 -3.18 9.99
CA HIS A 31 -13.55 -4.22 10.27
C HIS A 31 -14.96 -3.69 9.96
N LEU A 32 -15.42 -3.91 8.72
CA LEU A 32 -16.72 -3.46 8.22
C LEU A 32 -17.53 -4.65 7.69
N PRO A 33 -18.28 -5.36 8.54
CA PRO A 33 -19.06 -6.52 8.11
C PRO A 33 -20.06 -6.18 7.00
N GLY A 34 -20.13 -7.02 5.97
CA GLY A 34 -21.07 -6.88 4.85
C GLY A 34 -20.63 -5.89 3.76
N THR A 35 -19.51 -5.19 3.90
CA THR A 35 -19.01 -4.29 2.85
C THR A 35 -18.21 -5.04 1.79
N GLN A 36 -18.16 -4.47 0.58
CA GLN A 36 -17.37 -5.02 -0.55
C GLN A 36 -15.93 -4.46 -0.59
N GLY A 37 -15.58 -3.56 0.34
CA GLY A 37 -14.27 -2.91 0.41
C GLY A 37 -14.09 -2.10 1.69
N SER A 38 -12.88 -1.57 1.86
CA SER A 38 -12.51 -0.68 2.97
C SER A 38 -11.53 0.38 2.48
N PRO A 39 -11.65 1.64 2.94
CA PRO A 39 -10.53 2.57 2.86
C PRO A 39 -9.36 2.03 3.69
N LEU A 40 -8.15 2.47 3.35
CA LEU A 40 -6.92 2.00 3.96
C LEU A 40 -5.91 3.14 4.11
N THR A 41 -5.01 3.01 5.07
CA THR A 41 -3.81 3.84 5.23
C THR A 41 -2.57 2.96 5.08
N PRO A 42 -2.20 2.58 3.84
CA PRO A 42 -1.12 1.64 3.60
C PRO A 42 0.24 2.25 3.95
N ILE A 43 1.08 1.48 4.64
CA ILE A 43 2.45 1.83 4.98
C ILE A 43 3.41 0.85 4.31
N ALA A 44 4.37 1.38 3.56
CA ALA A 44 5.50 0.62 3.03
C ALA A 44 6.71 0.77 3.98
N THR A 45 7.19 -0.35 4.51
CA THR A 45 8.42 -0.41 5.31
C THR A 45 9.55 -0.92 4.42
N VAL A 46 10.60 -0.12 4.27
CA VAL A 46 11.73 -0.35 3.35
C VAL A 46 13.04 -0.54 4.08
#